data_AF-C3MIW6-F1
#
_entry.id   AF-C3MIW6-F1
#
_cell.length_a   1.000
_cell.length_b   1.000
_cell.length_c   1.000
_cell.angle_alpha   90.00
_cell.angle_beta   90.00
_cell.angle_gamma   90.00
#
_symmetry.space_group_name_H-M   'P 1'
#
loop_
_entity.id
_entity.type
_entity.pdbx_description
1 polymer ?
#
loop_
_entity_poly.entity_id
_entity_poly.type
_entity_poly.pdbx_seq_one_letter_code
_entity_poly.pdbx_strand_id
1 'polypeptide(L)'
;MGEEVNNQSIQNQPQLNSSNEENVNEKKKEEKKSKKQKVENKKSDDYLLLVYPEKAKSFRAKVQNCIIEILKKNELMNEKDLVLQLIFECEAAKEYYKVTHETQYLRRIIWKMAKDKTILRAKIVGDERYTWYLLPENLEKVRDKLLRRA
;
A
#
# COMPACT_ATOMS: atom_id res chain seq x y z
N MET A 1 -38.69 7.78 53.52
CA MET A 1 -39.63 8.92 53.35
C MET A 1 -39.02 10.09 54.07
N GLY A 2 -39.10 11.29 53.48
CA GLY A 2 -38.51 12.51 54.03
C GLY A 2 -36.97 12.58 53.89
N GLU A 3 -36.37 13.74 53.64
CA GLU A 3 -36.92 15.02 53.14
C GLU A 3 -35.91 15.66 52.17
N GLU A 4 -36.38 16.49 51.25
CA GLU A 4 -35.52 17.30 50.37
C GLU A 4 -35.18 18.63 51.05
N VAL A 5 -33.91 19.04 51.02
CA VAL A 5 -33.56 20.48 51.13
C VAL A 5 -32.51 20.82 50.08
N ASN A 6 -32.95 21.53 49.05
CA ASN A 6 -32.10 22.20 48.06
C ASN A 6 -31.48 23.46 48.68
N ASN A 7 -30.23 23.78 48.36
CA ASN A 7 -29.73 25.14 48.60
C ASN A 7 -28.72 25.57 47.52
N GLN A 8 -29.05 26.66 46.83
CA GLN A 8 -28.23 27.26 45.78
C GLN A 8 -27.30 28.32 46.37
N SER A 9 -26.09 28.46 45.81
CA SER A 9 -25.44 29.77 45.73
C SER A 9 -24.53 29.85 44.51
N ILE A 10 -24.20 31.07 44.10
CA ILE A 10 -23.80 31.46 42.74
C ILE A 10 -22.66 32.50 42.82
N GLN A 11 -21.84 32.61 41.77
CA GLN A 11 -20.82 33.67 41.56
C GLN A 11 -19.60 33.59 42.52
N ASN A 12 -18.36 33.98 42.18
CA ASN A 12 -17.83 34.76 41.05
C ASN A 12 -16.38 34.38 40.68
N GLN A 13 -15.99 34.56 39.41
CA GLN A 13 -14.62 34.93 38.98
C GLN A 13 -14.47 36.48 39.10
N PRO A 14 -13.27 37.12 39.13
CA PRO A 14 -12.24 36.93 38.08
C PRO A 14 -10.74 37.32 38.37
N GLN A 15 -9.92 37.11 37.33
CA GLN A 15 -8.82 37.99 36.82
C GLN A 15 -7.42 38.16 37.50
N LEU A 16 -6.41 37.69 36.75
CA LEU A 16 -5.31 38.45 36.08
C LEU A 16 -4.03 38.93 36.83
N ASN A 17 -2.96 39.10 36.02
CA ASN A 17 -1.71 39.89 36.21
C ASN A 17 -0.66 39.35 37.23
N SER A 18 0.67 39.59 37.12
CA SER A 18 1.58 40.24 36.13
C SER A 18 3.05 40.08 36.62
N SER A 19 4.16 40.20 35.89
CA SER A 19 4.54 40.28 34.44
C SER A 19 6.08 40.08 34.32
N ASN A 20 6.69 40.39 33.15
CA ASN A 20 8.14 40.52 32.87
C ASN A 20 8.91 39.18 32.76
N GLU A 21 10.03 39.07 32.02
CA GLU A 21 10.89 40.08 31.36
C GLU A 21 10.82 40.07 29.81
N GLU A 22 11.45 41.07 29.17
CA GLU A 22 11.41 41.32 27.72
C GLU A 22 12.70 40.93 26.97
N ASN A 23 12.67 41.05 25.63
CA ASN A 23 13.81 41.34 24.73
C ASN A 23 15.03 40.39 24.81
N VAL A 24 15.43 39.69 23.73
CA VAL A 24 15.84 40.27 22.43
C VAL A 24 15.63 39.22 21.31
N ASN A 25 15.06 39.63 20.16
CA ASN A 25 15.77 39.69 18.86
C ASN A 25 14.79 39.90 17.67
N GLU A 26 14.40 41.14 17.40
CA GLU A 26 13.69 41.48 16.16
C GLU A 26 14.58 41.31 14.91
N LYS A 27 13.91 41.26 13.74
CA LYS A 27 14.45 41.43 12.37
C LYS A 27 15.08 40.19 11.71
N LYS A 28 14.23 39.43 11.00
CA LYS A 28 14.33 39.39 9.52
C LYS A 28 13.03 38.98 8.82
N LYS A 29 12.32 40.01 8.34
CA LYS A 29 11.45 40.06 7.15
C LYS A 29 10.39 38.98 6.94
N GLU A 30 9.14 39.45 6.93
CA GLU A 30 8.14 38.94 5.99
C GLU A 30 8.69 39.01 4.55
N GLU A 31 8.48 37.93 3.76
CA GLU A 31 8.13 37.94 2.32
C GLU A 31 8.32 36.56 1.69
N LYS A 32 7.22 35.85 1.42
CA LYS A 32 6.84 35.28 0.10
C LYS A 32 5.74 34.23 0.19
N LYS A 33 4.50 34.72 0.09
CA LYS A 33 3.26 33.93 -0.06
C LYS A 33 3.14 33.41 -1.51
N SER A 34 4.03 32.49 -1.92
CA SER A 34 4.10 32.04 -3.33
C SER A 34 4.34 30.53 -3.48
N LYS A 35 3.26 29.80 -3.81
CA LYS A 35 3.20 28.56 -4.60
C LYS A 35 4.43 27.63 -4.55
N LYS A 36 4.52 26.73 -3.56
CA LYS A 36 5.12 25.41 -3.85
C LYS A 36 4.18 24.66 -4.78
N GLN A 37 4.64 24.36 -5.99
CA GLN A 37 3.86 23.71 -7.03
C GLN A 37 3.42 22.29 -6.60
N LYS A 38 2.40 21.74 -7.28
CA LYS A 38 2.24 20.28 -7.35
C LYS A 38 3.55 19.71 -7.88
N VAL A 39 4.30 18.99 -7.06
CA VAL A 39 5.40 18.16 -7.55
C VAL A 39 4.75 16.98 -8.25
N GLU A 40 4.68 17.04 -9.58
CA GLU A 40 4.33 15.88 -10.38
C GLU A 40 5.42 14.83 -10.20
N ASN A 41 5.13 13.83 -9.37
CA ASN A 41 6.00 12.68 -9.16
C ASN A 41 6.03 11.80 -10.43
N LYS A 42 6.71 12.28 -11.47
CA LYS A 42 7.36 11.44 -12.48
C LYS A 42 8.45 10.62 -11.78
N LYS A 43 8.02 9.57 -11.08
CA LYS A 43 8.93 8.51 -10.62
C LYS A 43 9.37 7.72 -11.84
N SER A 44 10.59 8.00 -12.28
CA SER A 44 11.39 7.17 -13.16
C SER A 44 11.59 5.79 -12.52
N ASP A 45 11.68 4.76 -13.36
CA ASP A 45 11.81 3.37 -12.94
C ASP A 45 13.29 3.00 -12.69
N ASP A 46 13.96 3.78 -11.84
CA ASP A 46 15.42 3.75 -11.59
C ASP A 46 15.91 2.53 -10.77
N TYR A 47 15.11 1.46 -10.68
CA TYR A 47 15.38 0.30 -9.82
C TYR A 47 15.05 -1.03 -10.51
N LEU A 48 16.08 -1.85 -10.71
CA LEU A 48 15.93 -3.24 -11.18
C LEU A 48 15.40 -4.14 -10.06
N LEU A 49 14.33 -4.88 -10.32
CA LEU A 49 13.75 -5.84 -9.37
C LEU A 49 14.58 -7.14 -9.32
N LEU A 50 15.47 -7.24 -8.33
CA LEU A 50 16.26 -8.45 -8.07
C LEU A 50 15.53 -9.40 -7.11
N VAL A 51 15.07 -10.54 -7.63
CA VAL A 51 14.52 -11.65 -6.83
C VAL A 51 15.68 -12.49 -6.29
N TYR A 52 15.74 -12.69 -4.97
CA TYR A 52 16.75 -13.55 -4.34
C TYR A 52 16.11 -14.44 -3.25
N PRO A 53 15.64 -15.66 -3.59
CA PRO A 53 14.92 -16.54 -2.68
C PRO A 53 15.70 -16.86 -1.39
N GLU A 54 16.97 -17.24 -1.51
CA GLU A 54 17.82 -17.63 -0.37
C GLU A 54 17.99 -16.55 0.71
N LYS A 55 17.84 -15.27 0.36
CA LYS A 55 17.94 -14.16 1.32
C LYS A 55 16.58 -13.74 1.91
N ALA A 56 15.47 -14.36 1.50
CA ALA A 56 14.12 -14.02 1.94
C ALA A 56 13.78 -14.59 3.33
N LYS A 57 14.21 -13.89 4.38
CA LYS A 57 13.96 -14.31 5.78
C LYS A 57 12.50 -14.24 6.20
N SER A 58 11.74 -13.22 5.79
CA SER A 58 10.35 -13.02 6.21
C SER A 58 9.34 -13.77 5.32
N PHE A 59 8.23 -14.24 5.90
CA PHE A 59 7.10 -14.84 5.17
C PHE A 59 6.71 -14.02 3.94
N ARG A 60 6.52 -12.72 4.13
CA ARG A 60 6.14 -11.80 3.05
C ARG A 60 7.18 -11.78 1.93
N ALA A 61 8.47 -11.74 2.25
CA ALA A 61 9.52 -11.75 1.22
C ALA A 61 9.55 -13.08 0.44
N LYS A 62 9.38 -14.22 1.11
CA LYS A 62 9.27 -15.54 0.45
C LYS A 62 8.09 -15.57 -0.54
N VAL A 63 6.92 -15.14 -0.09
CA VAL A 63 5.70 -15.04 -0.90
C VAL A 63 5.88 -14.08 -2.08
N GLN A 64 6.45 -12.89 -1.86
CA GLN A 64 6.70 -11.90 -2.92
C GLN A 64 7.65 -12.46 -4.00
N ASN A 65 8.72 -13.17 -3.61
CA ASN A 65 9.63 -13.79 -4.56
C ASN A 65 8.92 -14.87 -5.41
N CYS A 66 8.13 -15.75 -4.78
CA CYS A 66 7.38 -16.77 -5.52
C CYS A 66 6.33 -16.18 -6.46
N ILE A 67 5.68 -15.06 -6.12
CA ILE A 67 4.77 -14.34 -7.04
C ILE A 67 5.51 -13.91 -8.31
N ILE A 68 6.77 -13.43 -8.20
CA ILE A 68 7.56 -13.07 -9.38
C ILE A 68 7.96 -14.31 -10.18
N GLU A 69 8.43 -15.39 -9.56
CA GLU A 69 8.78 -16.61 -10.30
C GLU A 69 7.58 -17.25 -11.03
N ILE A 70 6.38 -17.22 -10.43
CA ILE A 70 5.14 -17.67 -11.07
C ILE A 70 4.81 -16.81 -12.30
N LEU A 71 4.98 -15.48 -12.22
CA LEU A 71 4.70 -14.54 -13.32
C LEU A 71 5.84 -14.43 -14.35
N LYS A 72 7.04 -14.92 -14.04
CA LYS A 72 8.11 -15.18 -15.04
C LYS A 72 7.74 -16.37 -15.93
N LYS A 73 7.26 -17.46 -15.33
CA LYS A 73 6.77 -18.66 -16.04
C LYS A 73 5.50 -18.38 -16.84
N ASN A 74 4.61 -17.56 -16.31
CA ASN A 74 3.28 -17.28 -16.85
C ASN A 74 3.11 -15.77 -17.05
N GLU A 75 3.27 -15.31 -18.30
CA GLU A 75 3.37 -13.87 -18.62
C GLU A 75 2.19 -13.00 -18.13
N LEU A 76 1.00 -13.60 -18.00
CA LEU A 76 -0.25 -12.95 -17.56
C LEU A 76 -1.11 -13.97 -16.79
N MET A 77 -1.59 -13.62 -15.60
CA MET A 77 -2.41 -14.53 -14.77
C MET A 77 -3.49 -13.78 -13.98
N ASN A 78 -4.68 -14.36 -13.80
CA ASN A 78 -5.74 -13.77 -12.99
C ASN A 78 -5.50 -13.98 -11.48
N GLU A 79 -6.12 -13.16 -10.63
CA GLU A 79 -5.91 -13.18 -9.18
C GLU A 79 -6.24 -14.52 -8.50
N LYS A 80 -7.26 -15.24 -8.98
CA LYS A 80 -7.67 -16.52 -8.39
C LYS A 80 -6.59 -17.57 -8.66
N ASP A 81 -6.16 -17.70 -9.90
CA ASP A 81 -5.21 -18.73 -10.30
C ASP A 81 -3.80 -18.39 -9.82
N LEU A 82 -3.45 -17.10 -9.69
CA LEU A 82 -2.20 -16.66 -9.05
C LEU A 82 -2.15 -17.02 -7.56
N VAL A 83 -3.28 -16.91 -6.84
CA VAL A 83 -3.37 -17.37 -5.44
C VAL A 83 -3.30 -18.90 -5.33
N LEU A 84 -3.90 -19.64 -6.27
CA LEU A 84 -3.82 -21.10 -6.30
C LEU A 84 -2.40 -21.59 -6.60
N GLN A 85 -1.75 -21.08 -7.67
CA GLN A 85 -0.37 -21.42 -7.99
C GLN A 85 0.59 -21.05 -6.87
N LEU A 86 0.35 -19.93 -6.17
CA LEU A 86 1.14 -19.54 -5.01
C LEU A 86 1.03 -20.57 -3.86
N ILE A 87 -0.15 -21.16 -3.62
CA ILE A 87 -0.34 -22.23 -2.62
C ILE A 87 0.30 -23.56 -3.05
N PHE A 88 0.44 -23.83 -4.35
CA PHE A 88 1.11 -25.04 -4.85
C PHE A 88 2.64 -24.90 -4.92
N GLU A 89 3.16 -23.78 -5.44
CA GLU A 89 4.60 -23.58 -5.67
C GLU A 89 5.38 -22.97 -4.48
N CYS A 90 4.73 -22.23 -3.57
CA CYS A 90 5.42 -21.59 -2.43
C CYS A 90 5.11 -22.33 -1.13
N GLU A 91 6.07 -23.08 -0.56
CA GLU A 91 5.83 -23.82 0.69
C GLU A 91 5.41 -22.90 1.85
N ALA A 92 5.91 -21.66 1.91
CA ALA A 92 5.45 -20.70 2.92
C ALA A 92 3.95 -20.37 2.77
N ALA A 93 3.44 -20.14 1.56
CA ALA A 93 2.02 -19.89 1.33
C ALA A 93 1.17 -21.15 1.57
N LYS A 94 1.72 -22.32 1.23
CA LYS A 94 1.15 -23.65 1.46
C LYS A 94 1.00 -23.96 2.96
N GLU A 95 2.03 -23.70 3.76
CA GLU A 95 2.01 -23.76 5.23
C GLU A 95 0.95 -22.81 5.82
N TYR A 96 0.94 -21.55 5.40
CA TYR A 96 -0.06 -20.58 5.84
C TYR A 96 -1.49 -21.02 5.51
N TYR A 97 -1.73 -21.55 4.30
CA TYR A 97 -3.05 -22.06 3.90
C TYR A 97 -3.44 -23.36 4.63
N LYS A 98 -2.50 -24.27 4.91
CA LYS A 98 -2.73 -25.48 5.74
C LYS A 98 -3.19 -25.11 7.16
N VAL A 99 -2.65 -24.03 7.73
CA VAL A 99 -2.93 -23.62 9.13
C VAL A 99 -4.17 -22.73 9.26
N THR A 100 -4.44 -21.86 8.28
CA THR A 100 -5.52 -20.85 8.37
C THR A 100 -6.73 -21.15 7.50
N HIS A 101 -6.57 -21.95 6.44
CA HIS A 101 -7.50 -22.07 5.31
C HIS A 101 -7.88 -20.73 4.64
N GLU A 102 -7.12 -19.65 4.91
CA GLU A 102 -7.39 -18.33 4.36
C GLU A 102 -6.54 -18.00 3.12
N THR A 103 -7.10 -17.17 2.24
CA THR A 103 -6.42 -16.62 1.06
C THR A 103 -6.27 -15.09 1.12
N GLN A 104 -6.87 -14.42 2.11
CA GLN A 104 -6.98 -12.95 2.12
C GLN A 104 -5.63 -12.25 2.36
N TYR A 105 -4.75 -12.82 3.17
CA TYR A 105 -3.42 -12.25 3.36
C TYR A 105 -2.54 -12.40 2.11
N LEU A 106 -2.65 -13.52 1.39
CA LEU A 106 -1.97 -13.73 0.10
C LEU A 106 -2.45 -12.70 -0.95
N ARG A 107 -3.77 -12.50 -1.09
CA ARG A 107 -4.35 -11.41 -1.91
C ARG A 107 -3.86 -10.03 -1.50
N ARG A 108 -3.76 -9.74 -0.20
CA ARG A 108 -3.23 -8.47 0.33
C ARG A 108 -1.76 -8.26 -0.05
N ILE A 109 -0.94 -9.31 -0.16
CA ILE A 109 0.45 -9.21 -0.64
C ILE A 109 0.48 -8.91 -2.14
N ILE A 110 -0.28 -9.63 -2.96
CA ILE A 110 -0.41 -9.38 -4.42
C ILE A 110 -0.88 -7.93 -4.67
N TRP A 111 -1.94 -7.50 -3.99
CA TRP A 111 -2.45 -6.13 -4.05
C TRP A 111 -1.40 -5.09 -3.64
N LYS A 112 -0.55 -5.39 -2.63
CA LYS A 112 0.51 -4.48 -2.20
C LYS A 112 1.63 -4.39 -3.23
N MET A 113 2.03 -5.51 -3.86
CA MET A 113 2.99 -5.51 -4.97
C MET A 113 2.48 -4.70 -6.16
N ALA A 114 1.19 -4.82 -6.51
CA ALA A 114 0.59 -4.04 -7.58
C ALA A 114 0.50 -2.53 -7.24
N LYS A 115 0.17 -2.18 -5.98
CA LYS A 115 0.21 -0.80 -5.50
C LYS A 115 1.62 -0.21 -5.49
N ASP A 116 2.62 -1.04 -5.22
CA ASP A 116 4.04 -0.67 -5.20
C ASP A 116 4.70 -0.78 -6.59
N LYS A 117 3.92 -0.97 -7.67
CA LYS A 117 4.36 -1.20 -9.07
C LYS A 117 5.30 -2.39 -9.31
N THR A 118 5.55 -3.23 -8.31
CA THR A 118 6.41 -4.43 -8.43
C THR A 118 5.85 -5.46 -9.43
N ILE A 119 4.53 -5.45 -9.60
CA ILE A 119 3.80 -6.13 -10.68
C ILE A 119 2.79 -5.14 -11.26
N LEU A 120 2.39 -5.31 -12.51
CA LEU A 120 1.31 -4.53 -13.12
C LEU A 120 -0.03 -5.23 -12.90
N ARG A 121 -1.10 -4.43 -12.77
CA ARG A 121 -2.50 -4.91 -12.82
C ARG A 121 -3.10 -4.57 -14.18
N ALA A 122 -3.76 -5.55 -14.79
CA ALA A 122 -4.47 -5.42 -16.05
C ALA A 122 -5.97 -5.75 -15.89
N LYS A 123 -6.75 -5.21 -16.84
CA LYS A 123 -8.13 -5.59 -17.15
C LYS A 123 -8.19 -5.88 -18.64
N ILE A 124 -8.97 -6.88 -19.03
CA ILE A 124 -9.13 -7.29 -20.43
C ILE A 124 -10.53 -6.88 -20.86
N VAL A 125 -10.66 -6.20 -22.00
CA VAL A 125 -11.98 -5.84 -22.54
C VAL A 125 -12.73 -7.13 -22.89
N GLY A 126 -13.97 -7.26 -22.41
CA GLY A 126 -14.75 -8.51 -22.49
C GLY A 126 -14.55 -9.47 -21.31
N ASP A 127 -13.48 -9.32 -20.50
CA ASP A 127 -13.32 -9.96 -19.19
C ASP A 127 -13.04 -8.93 -18.09
N GLU A 128 -14.07 -8.16 -17.80
CA GLU A 128 -14.07 -7.18 -16.71
C GLU A 128 -14.21 -7.85 -15.33
N ARG A 129 -14.63 -9.13 -15.29
CA ARG A 129 -14.86 -9.88 -14.04
C ARG A 129 -13.56 -10.16 -13.32
N TYR A 130 -12.56 -10.70 -14.02
CA TYR A 130 -11.29 -11.05 -13.39
C TYR A 130 -10.30 -9.87 -13.35
N THR A 131 -9.42 -9.89 -12.35
CA THR A 131 -8.31 -8.94 -12.23
C THR A 131 -7.05 -9.68 -12.59
N TRP A 132 -6.32 -9.18 -13.59
CA TRP A 132 -5.13 -9.83 -14.14
C TRP A 132 -3.86 -9.15 -13.65
N TYR A 133 -2.77 -9.91 -13.57
CA TYR A 133 -1.46 -9.46 -13.14
C TYR A 133 -0.37 -9.98 -14.08
N LEU A 134 0.67 -9.17 -14.26
CA LEU A 134 1.86 -9.47 -15.07
C LEU A 134 3.09 -8.75 -14.52
N LEU A 135 4.28 -9.18 -14.94
CA LEU A 135 5.51 -8.42 -14.70
C LEU A 135 5.64 -7.24 -15.69
N PRO A 136 6.27 -6.12 -15.31
CA PRO A 136 6.46 -4.97 -16.21
C PRO A 136 7.11 -5.34 -17.55
N GLU A 137 8.14 -6.19 -17.53
CA GLU A 137 8.89 -6.67 -18.71
C GLU A 137 8.10 -7.59 -19.65
N ASN A 138 6.87 -7.97 -19.28
CA ASN A 138 5.97 -8.76 -20.12
C ASN A 138 4.86 -7.90 -20.76
N LEU A 139 4.76 -6.60 -20.45
CA LEU A 139 3.69 -5.73 -20.94
C LEU A 139 3.59 -5.69 -22.47
N GLU A 140 4.71 -5.53 -23.17
CA GLU A 140 4.74 -5.50 -24.64
C GLU A 140 4.40 -6.86 -25.24
N LYS A 141 5.00 -7.95 -24.72
CA LYS A 141 4.74 -9.33 -25.15
C LYS A 141 3.25 -9.69 -25.04
N VAL A 142 2.63 -9.32 -23.91
CA VAL A 142 1.21 -9.58 -23.63
C VAL A 142 0.31 -8.73 -24.54
N ARG A 143 0.62 -7.45 -24.71
CA ARG A 143 -0.09 -6.57 -25.65
C ARG A 143 -0.11 -7.15 -27.07
N ASP A 144 1.04 -7.59 -27.56
CA ASP A 144 1.18 -8.19 -28.89
C ASP A 144 0.41 -9.51 -29.02
N LYS A 145 0.49 -10.40 -28.02
CA LYS A 145 -0.24 -11.68 -28.03
C LYS A 145 -1.75 -11.52 -27.98
N LEU A 146 -2.26 -10.47 -27.33
CA LEU A 146 -3.70 -10.17 -27.27
C LEU A 146 -4.19 -9.50 -28.55
N LEU A 147 -3.42 -8.55 -29.12
CA LEU A 147 -3.83 -7.84 -30.34
C LEU A 147 -3.74 -8.70 -31.61
N ARG A 148 -2.82 -9.66 -31.69
CA ARG A 148 -2.69 -10.60 -32.84
C ARG A 148 -3.72 -11.75 -32.84
N ARG A 149 -4.75 -11.68 -31.99
CA ARG A 149 -5.86 -12.66 -31.89
C ARG A 149 -7.24 -12.05 -32.19
N ALA A 150 -7.25 -10.81 -32.68
CA ALA A 150 -8.41 -10.09 -33.21
C ALA A 150 -8.19 -9.78 -34.69
#